data_AF-A0A951H7E1-F1
#
_entry.id   AF-A0A951H7E1-F1
#
_cell.length_a   1.000
_cell.length_b   1.000
_cell.length_c   1.000
_cell.angle_alpha   90.00
_cell.angle_beta   90.00
_cell.angle_gamma   90.00
#
_symmetry.space_group_name_H-M   'P 1'
#
loop_
_entity.id
_entity.type
_entity.pdbx_description
1 polymer ?
#
loop_
_entity_poly.entity_id
_entity_poly.type
_entity_poly.pdbx_seq_one_letter_code
_entity_poly.pdbx_strand_id
1 'polypeptide(L)'
;MKNHSTKPASATRAERFYSFLLRFYPVAYRQAYAPLMLQTFRDYYNDVQAEQGQVSIGFWLAVGADELKSILREQLASLKEGVMMKDSWKKQGILFGIMLGAAQIVYHLINNLANPNLTLNNILNDSIPVSVLLCCGLAGYFGAKKAGTIQAGTYAGLLTGFISNIIGVSALFLITFMFMDTIRHNTFMIQDFQRSGLKSMDQFIVEDAMGGAAVATCVSLVLGGVLGMIGGLVGKKLSPSK
;
A
#
# COMPACT_ATOMS: atom_id res chain seq x y z
N MET A 1 22.92 -27.38 29.89
CA MET A 1 21.47 -27.35 29.63
C MET A 1 21.19 -26.18 28.69
N LYS A 2 20.82 -26.42 27.43
CA LYS A 2 20.41 -25.34 26.52
C LYS A 2 19.01 -24.90 26.96
N ASN A 3 18.90 -23.74 27.61
CA ASN A 3 17.61 -23.09 27.81
C ASN A 3 16.98 -22.89 26.43
N HIS A 4 15.92 -23.63 26.13
CA HIS A 4 15.02 -23.29 25.05
C HIS A 4 14.34 -21.99 25.46
N SER A 5 15.00 -20.87 25.12
CA SER A 5 14.43 -19.53 25.23
C SER A 5 13.20 -19.51 24.32
N THR A 6 12.04 -19.69 24.91
CA THR A 6 10.75 -19.57 24.25
C THR A 6 10.65 -18.13 23.75
N LYS A 7 10.77 -17.95 22.42
CA LYS A 7 10.61 -16.63 21.81
C LYS A 7 9.30 -16.00 22.27
N PRO A 8 9.30 -14.69 22.62
CA PRO A 8 8.08 -14.01 22.98
C PRO A 8 7.08 -14.07 21.82
N ALA A 9 5.79 -14.23 22.14
CA ALA A 9 4.73 -14.36 21.14
C ALA A 9 4.65 -13.16 20.17
N SER A 10 5.07 -11.97 20.62
CA SER A 10 5.15 -10.75 19.82
C SER A 10 6.19 -10.85 18.68
N ALA A 11 7.38 -11.36 18.96
CA ALA A 11 8.43 -11.56 17.95
C ALA A 11 7.98 -12.52 16.84
N THR A 12 7.19 -13.54 17.20
CA THR A 12 6.64 -14.49 16.22
C THR A 12 5.61 -13.84 15.30
N ARG A 13 4.78 -12.91 15.80
CA ARG A 13 3.82 -12.16 14.97
C ARG A 13 4.53 -11.17 14.05
N ALA A 14 5.53 -10.45 14.56
CA ALA A 14 6.34 -9.50 13.80
C ALA A 14 7.07 -10.18 12.63
N GLU A 15 7.73 -11.31 12.88
CA GLU A 15 8.41 -12.09 11.84
C GLU A 15 7.45 -12.61 10.75
N ARG A 16 6.23 -13.04 11.13
CA ARG A 16 5.20 -13.47 10.16
C ARG A 16 4.76 -12.32 9.27
N PHE A 17 4.56 -11.15 9.86
CA PHE A 17 4.20 -9.95 9.11
C PHE A 17 5.31 -9.54 8.15
N TYR A 18 6.55 -9.46 8.62
CA TYR A 18 7.68 -9.12 7.77
C TYR A 18 7.87 -10.16 6.64
N SER A 19 7.73 -11.45 6.96
CA SER A 19 7.75 -12.52 5.95
C SER A 19 6.62 -12.38 4.92
N PHE A 20 5.47 -11.85 5.32
CA PHE A 20 4.39 -11.52 4.39
C PHE A 20 4.80 -10.35 3.48
N LEU A 21 5.42 -9.29 4.01
CA LEU A 21 5.94 -8.17 3.22
C LEU A 21 6.96 -8.63 2.17
N LEU A 22 7.83 -9.58 2.51
CA LEU A 22 8.79 -10.14 1.56
C LEU A 22 8.13 -10.79 0.33
N ARG A 23 6.83 -11.12 0.39
CA ARG A 23 6.10 -11.68 -0.77
C ARG A 23 5.91 -10.67 -1.90
N PHE A 24 6.06 -9.37 -1.64
CA PHE A 24 5.96 -8.32 -2.65
C PHE A 24 7.24 -8.13 -3.48
N TYR A 25 8.37 -8.71 -3.04
CA TYR A 25 9.59 -8.71 -3.84
C TYR A 25 9.48 -9.65 -5.05
N PRO A 26 10.18 -9.32 -6.17
CA PRO A 26 10.32 -10.23 -7.31
C PRO A 26 10.82 -11.62 -6.88
N VAL A 27 10.35 -12.67 -7.56
CA VAL A 27 10.64 -14.07 -7.18
C VAL A 27 12.14 -14.35 -7.08
N ALA A 28 12.92 -13.93 -8.09
CA ALA A 28 14.37 -14.14 -8.13
C ALA A 28 15.07 -13.43 -6.96
N TYR A 29 14.69 -12.18 -6.67
CA TYR A 29 15.23 -11.41 -5.55
C TYR A 29 14.92 -12.08 -4.21
N ARG A 30 13.66 -12.51 -4.03
CA ARG A 30 13.21 -13.19 -2.82
C ARG A 30 13.98 -14.49 -2.58
N GLN A 31 14.23 -15.29 -3.62
CA GLN A 31 15.00 -16.53 -3.48
C GLN A 31 16.44 -16.29 -3.01
N ALA A 32 17.06 -15.18 -3.46
CA ALA A 32 18.43 -14.85 -3.08
C ALA A 32 18.54 -14.19 -1.69
N TYR A 33 17.63 -13.28 -1.36
CA TYR A 33 17.83 -12.35 -0.23
C TYR A 33 16.84 -12.50 0.93
N ALA A 34 15.70 -13.19 0.76
CA ALA A 34 14.69 -13.24 1.82
C ALA A 34 15.18 -13.81 3.16
N PRO A 35 16.01 -14.87 3.21
CA PRO A 35 16.54 -15.36 4.49
C PRO A 35 17.40 -14.32 5.21
N LEU A 36 18.22 -13.58 4.46
CA LEU A 36 19.09 -12.53 5.00
C LEU A 36 18.26 -11.34 5.50
N MET A 37 17.29 -10.87 4.70
CA MET A 37 16.41 -9.77 5.10
C MET A 37 15.61 -10.11 6.36
N LEU A 38 15.06 -11.33 6.44
CA LEU A 38 14.33 -11.77 7.63
C LEU A 38 15.21 -11.85 8.87
N GLN A 39 16.48 -12.26 8.70
CA GLN A 39 17.44 -12.29 9.79
C GLN A 39 17.80 -10.86 10.25
N THR A 40 18.11 -9.96 9.32
CA THR A 40 18.36 -8.54 9.62
C THR A 40 17.18 -7.89 10.35
N PHE A 41 15.96 -8.15 9.88
CA PHE A 41 14.74 -7.66 10.53
C PHE A 41 14.62 -8.21 11.96
N ARG A 42 14.85 -9.51 12.14
CA ARG A 42 14.78 -10.15 13.46
C ARG A 42 15.80 -9.54 14.42
N ASP A 43 17.03 -9.34 13.97
CA ASP A 43 18.10 -8.78 14.79
C ASP A 43 17.75 -7.33 15.18
N TYR A 44 17.35 -6.51 14.21
CA TYR A 44 16.92 -5.13 14.47
C TYR A 44 15.68 -5.03 15.39
N TYR A 45 14.69 -5.91 15.22
CA TYR A 45 13.50 -5.97 16.08
C TYR A 45 13.87 -6.31 17.53
N ASN A 46 14.76 -7.30 17.72
CA ASN A 46 15.19 -7.71 19.05
C ASN A 46 15.99 -6.61 19.76
N ASP A 47 16.85 -5.89 19.02
CA ASP A 47 17.63 -4.78 19.57
C ASP A 47 16.69 -3.66 20.05
N VAL A 48 15.74 -3.24 19.21
CA VAL A 48 14.75 -2.21 19.59
C VAL A 48 13.88 -2.67 20.76
N GLN A 49 13.48 -3.95 20.81
CA GLN A 49 12.71 -4.49 21.92
C GLN A 49 13.54 -4.55 23.21
N ALA A 50 14.82 -4.88 23.14
CA ALA A 50 15.73 -4.92 24.29
C ALA A 50 16.00 -3.52 24.86
N GLU A 51 16.16 -2.52 23.99
CA GLU A 51 16.41 -1.13 24.40
C GLU A 51 15.17 -0.43 24.95
N GLN A 52 14.01 -0.58 24.29
CA GLN A 52 12.81 0.22 24.58
C GLN A 52 11.74 -0.56 25.37
N GLY A 53 11.92 -1.87 25.59
CA GLY A 53 10.94 -2.77 26.21
C GLY A 53 9.73 -3.08 25.31
N GLN A 54 9.40 -2.19 24.39
CA GLN A 54 8.33 -2.31 23.41
C GLN A 54 8.75 -1.73 22.06
N VAL A 55 8.28 -2.33 20.98
CA VAL A 55 8.53 -1.83 19.63
C VAL A 55 7.51 -0.76 19.28
N SER A 56 7.99 0.47 19.09
CA SER A 56 7.14 1.63 18.80
C SER A 56 6.54 1.60 17.39
N ILE A 57 5.48 2.37 17.17
CA ILE A 57 4.90 2.57 15.83
C ILE A 57 5.91 3.23 14.88
N GLY A 58 6.78 4.10 15.40
CA GLY A 58 7.84 4.74 14.62
C GLY A 58 8.79 3.73 13.97
N PHE A 59 9.11 2.64 14.68
CA PHE A 59 9.88 1.53 14.11
C PHE A 59 9.17 0.91 12.90
N TRP A 60 7.87 0.60 13.02
CA TRP A 60 7.11 -0.02 11.94
C TRP A 60 6.94 0.89 10.73
N LEU A 61 6.79 2.20 10.94
CA LEU A 61 6.77 3.18 9.86
C LEU A 61 8.12 3.25 9.14
N ALA A 62 9.23 3.22 9.88
CA ALA A 62 10.57 3.24 9.30
C ALA A 62 10.86 1.97 8.48
N VAL A 63 10.57 0.79 9.04
CA VAL A 63 10.70 -0.50 8.34
C VAL A 63 9.79 -0.51 7.10
N GLY A 64 8.54 -0.10 7.25
CA GLY A 64 7.58 -0.03 6.13
C GLY A 64 8.07 0.87 5.00
N ALA A 65 8.59 2.07 5.32
CA ALA A 65 9.08 3.01 4.33
C ALA A 65 10.32 2.49 3.58
N ASP A 66 11.28 1.89 4.29
CA ASP A 66 12.49 1.35 3.68
C ASP A 66 12.21 0.13 2.79
N GLU A 67 11.40 -0.80 3.28
CA GLU A 67 10.96 -1.97 2.51
C GLU A 67 10.17 -1.55 1.27
N LEU A 68 9.28 -0.58 1.40
CA LEU A 68 8.48 -0.09 0.27
C LEU A 68 9.35 0.52 -0.82
N LYS A 69 10.34 1.33 -0.44
CA LYS A 69 11.33 1.91 -1.35
C LYS A 69 12.13 0.83 -2.04
N SER A 70 12.57 -0.18 -1.30
CA SER A 70 13.34 -1.32 -1.84
C SER A 70 12.50 -2.18 -2.79
N ILE A 71 11.27 -2.56 -2.42
CA ILE A 71 10.32 -3.27 -3.28
C ILE A 71 10.12 -2.51 -4.60
N LEU A 72 9.83 -1.21 -4.55
CA LEU A 72 9.62 -0.39 -5.74
C LEU A 72 10.86 -0.36 -6.63
N ARG A 73 12.05 -0.23 -6.05
CA ARG A 73 13.32 -0.23 -6.78
C ARG A 73 13.55 -1.56 -7.50
N GLU A 74 13.37 -2.69 -6.81
CA GLU A 74 13.60 -4.02 -7.38
C GLU A 74 12.54 -4.39 -8.41
N GLN A 75 11.27 -4.01 -8.20
CA GLN A 75 10.21 -4.16 -9.20
C GLN A 75 10.50 -3.33 -10.45
N LEU A 76 11.01 -2.10 -10.28
CA LEU A 76 11.45 -1.26 -11.40
C LEU A 76 12.62 -1.86 -12.16
N ALA A 77 13.60 -2.44 -11.47
CA ALA A 77 14.74 -3.13 -12.07
C ALA A 77 14.27 -4.37 -12.85
N SER A 78 13.45 -5.20 -12.22
CA SER A 78 12.89 -6.40 -12.84
C SER A 78 12.00 -6.08 -14.05
N LEU A 79 11.22 -4.99 -14.01
CA LEU A 79 10.44 -4.53 -15.16
C LEU A 79 11.31 -3.95 -16.29
N LYS A 80 12.53 -3.49 -16.00
CA LYS A 80 13.50 -3.05 -17.02
C LYS A 80 14.19 -4.25 -17.68
N GLU A 81 14.58 -5.25 -16.88
CA GLU A 81 15.21 -6.48 -17.34
C GLU A 81 14.24 -7.43 -18.05
N GLY A 82 12.97 -7.42 -17.63
CA GLY A 82 11.84 -8.09 -18.27
C GLY A 82 11.44 -7.43 -19.60
N VAL A 83 12.36 -7.48 -20.56
CA VAL A 83 12.12 -7.30 -21.99
C VAL A 83 11.06 -8.31 -22.42
N MET A 84 9.76 -7.93 -22.47
CA MET A 84 8.67 -8.54 -23.28
C MET A 84 7.23 -8.18 -22.82
N MET A 85 6.96 -7.14 -22.02
CA MET A 85 5.61 -6.54 -22.11
C MET A 85 5.53 -5.71 -23.39
N LYS A 86 5.08 -6.35 -24.49
CA LYS A 86 4.83 -5.66 -25.78
C LYS A 86 4.00 -4.39 -25.60
N ASP A 87 3.10 -4.40 -24.61
CA ASP A 87 2.21 -3.29 -24.32
C ASP A 87 2.80 -2.32 -23.29
N SER A 88 3.39 -1.24 -23.79
CA SER A 88 4.00 -0.18 -22.97
C SER A 88 3.05 0.42 -21.92
N TRP A 89 1.75 0.40 -22.19
CA TRP A 89 0.72 0.94 -21.29
C TRP A 89 0.50 0.05 -20.06
N LYS A 90 0.58 -1.28 -20.19
CA LYS A 90 0.45 -2.22 -19.05
C LYS A 90 1.54 -1.97 -18.02
N LYS A 91 2.77 -1.76 -18.50
CA LYS A 91 3.91 -1.41 -17.65
C LYS A 91 3.68 -0.10 -16.88
N GLN A 92 3.08 0.91 -17.51
CA GLN A 92 2.75 2.15 -16.79
C GLN A 92 1.67 1.90 -15.74
N GLY A 93 0.59 1.20 -16.10
CA GLY A 93 -0.50 0.89 -15.18
C GLY A 93 -0.05 0.12 -13.94
N ILE A 94 0.77 -0.92 -14.14
CA ILE A 94 1.33 -1.71 -13.03
C ILE A 94 2.23 -0.85 -12.15
N LEU A 95 3.16 -0.09 -12.75
CA LEU A 95 4.10 0.72 -11.99
C LEU A 95 3.40 1.75 -11.10
N PHE A 96 2.53 2.58 -11.69
CA PHE A 96 1.79 3.58 -10.94
C PHE A 96 0.79 2.94 -9.96
N GLY A 97 0.22 1.78 -10.30
CA GLY A 97 -0.67 1.04 -9.40
C GLY A 97 0.04 0.55 -8.15
N ILE A 98 1.26 0.00 -8.29
CA ILE A 98 2.08 -0.40 -7.15
C ILE A 98 2.48 0.82 -6.31
N MET A 99 2.92 1.92 -6.94
CA MET A 99 3.28 3.15 -6.22
C MET A 99 2.10 3.74 -5.43
N LEU A 100 0.91 3.75 -6.01
CA LEU A 100 -0.29 4.25 -5.34
C LEU A 100 -0.74 3.31 -4.22
N GLY A 101 -0.76 1.99 -4.45
CA GLY A 101 -1.08 1.01 -3.41
C GLY A 101 -0.09 1.06 -2.24
N ALA A 102 1.19 1.27 -2.55
CA ALA A 102 2.26 1.52 -1.59
C ALA A 102 1.98 2.75 -0.70
N ALA A 103 1.59 3.88 -1.30
CA ALA A 103 1.19 5.07 -0.56
C ALA A 103 -0.05 4.82 0.33
N GLN A 104 -1.02 4.03 -0.14
CA GLN A 104 -2.20 3.64 0.63
C GLN A 104 -1.84 2.77 1.85
N ILE A 105 -0.88 1.85 1.73
CA ILE A 105 -0.38 1.08 2.89
C ILE A 105 0.13 2.03 3.97
N VAL A 106 0.98 2.99 3.60
CA VAL A 106 1.53 3.99 4.54
C VAL A 106 0.42 4.80 5.19
N TYR A 107 -0.54 5.27 4.38
CA TYR A 107 -1.72 5.97 4.88
C TYR A 107 -2.50 5.13 5.90
N HIS A 108 -2.80 3.86 5.59
CA HIS A 108 -3.54 2.99 6.50
C HIS A 108 -2.78 2.71 7.80
N LEU A 109 -1.46 2.55 7.74
CA LEU A 109 -0.63 2.38 8.94
C LEU A 109 -0.68 3.63 9.82
N ILE A 110 -0.50 4.82 9.25
CA ILE A 110 -0.52 6.07 10.03
C ILE A 110 -1.92 6.31 10.61
N ASN A 111 -2.96 6.20 9.78
CA ASN A 111 -4.34 6.49 10.19
C ASN A 111 -4.84 5.55 11.29
N ASN A 112 -4.52 4.26 11.20
CA ASN A 112 -4.97 3.28 12.19
C ASN A 112 -4.08 3.24 13.44
N LEU A 113 -2.76 3.40 13.30
CA LEU A 113 -1.83 3.12 14.39
C LEU A 113 -1.30 4.37 15.09
N ALA A 114 -1.11 5.48 14.39
CA ALA A 114 -0.39 6.64 14.93
C ALA A 114 -1.26 7.59 15.78
N ASN A 115 -2.57 7.34 15.89
CA ASN A 115 -3.56 8.25 16.48
C ASN A 115 -3.28 9.73 16.13
N PRO A 116 -3.25 10.06 14.82
CA PRO A 116 -2.81 11.37 14.35
C PRO A 116 -3.69 12.47 14.93
N ASN A 117 -3.11 13.63 15.25
CA ASN A 117 -3.92 14.79 15.60
C ASN A 117 -4.83 15.21 14.42
N LEU A 118 -5.83 16.04 14.69
CA LEU A 118 -6.83 16.47 13.69
C LEU A 118 -6.17 17.04 12.42
N THR A 119 -5.12 17.84 12.57
CA THR A 119 -4.39 18.44 11.44
C THR A 119 -3.76 17.39 10.55
N LEU A 120 -3.03 16.43 11.13
CA LEU A 120 -2.39 15.36 10.37
C LEU A 120 -3.42 14.44 9.71
N ASN A 121 -4.53 14.13 10.39
CA ASN A 121 -5.62 13.36 9.82
C ASN A 121 -6.20 14.04 8.57
N ASN A 122 -6.49 15.34 8.63
CA ASN A 122 -6.98 16.09 7.47
C ASN A 122 -5.99 16.08 6.30
N ILE A 123 -4.69 16.33 6.58
CA ILE A 123 -3.65 16.28 5.55
C ILE A 123 -3.60 14.89 4.89
N LEU A 124 -3.66 13.82 5.68
CA LEU A 124 -3.64 12.46 5.16
C LEU A 124 -4.86 12.18 4.27
N ASN A 125 -6.06 12.56 4.72
CA ASN A 125 -7.30 12.35 3.96
C ASN A 125 -7.32 13.15 2.65
N ASP A 126 -6.83 14.39 2.65
CA ASP A 126 -6.76 15.22 1.44
C ASP A 126 -5.66 14.73 0.47
N SER A 127 -4.59 14.12 0.99
CA SER A 127 -3.48 13.63 0.17
C SER A 127 -3.84 12.42 -0.70
N ILE A 128 -4.79 11.59 -0.28
CA ILE A 128 -5.16 10.37 -1.00
C ILE A 128 -5.86 10.66 -2.35
N PRO A 129 -6.92 11.48 -2.42
CA PRO A 129 -7.53 11.87 -3.69
C PRO A 129 -6.52 12.51 -4.65
N VAL A 130 -5.62 13.37 -4.15
CA VAL A 130 -4.55 13.98 -4.95
C VAL A 130 -3.60 12.91 -5.50
N SER A 131 -3.21 11.94 -4.67
CA SER A 131 -2.34 10.84 -5.09
C SER A 131 -2.99 9.95 -6.16
N VAL A 132 -4.28 9.67 -6.03
CA VAL A 132 -5.09 8.95 -7.04
C VAL A 132 -5.12 9.73 -8.35
N LEU A 133 -5.40 11.04 -8.29
CA LEU A 133 -5.42 11.94 -9.44
C LEU A 133 -4.10 11.90 -10.20
N LEU A 134 -3.00 12.12 -9.48
CA LEU A 134 -1.66 12.15 -10.07
C LEU A 134 -1.26 10.79 -10.65
N CYS A 135 -1.41 9.70 -9.89
CA CYS A 135 -0.95 8.39 -10.36
C CYS A 135 -1.78 7.88 -11.54
N CYS A 136 -3.11 7.94 -11.48
CA CYS A 136 -3.96 7.47 -12.58
C CYS A 136 -3.83 8.36 -13.83
N GLY A 137 -3.76 9.68 -13.65
CA GLY A 137 -3.56 10.64 -14.73
C GLY A 137 -2.20 10.49 -15.41
N LEU A 138 -1.11 10.35 -14.63
CA LEU A 138 0.23 10.14 -15.18
C LEU A 138 0.36 8.77 -15.87
N ALA A 139 -0.25 7.72 -15.31
CA ALA A 139 -0.30 6.42 -15.98
C ALA A 139 -0.98 6.52 -17.35
N GLY A 140 -2.12 7.23 -17.42
CA GLY A 140 -2.82 7.49 -18.66
C GLY A 140 -2.00 8.30 -19.66
N TYR A 141 -1.36 9.37 -19.19
CA TYR A 141 -0.46 10.21 -19.99
C TYR A 141 0.68 9.42 -20.61
N PHE A 142 1.46 8.70 -19.80
CA PHE A 142 2.60 7.93 -20.29
C PHE A 142 2.18 6.71 -21.11
N GLY A 143 1.03 6.10 -20.79
CA GLY A 143 0.45 5.00 -21.55
C GLY A 143 0.10 5.42 -22.97
N ALA A 144 -0.68 6.50 -23.12
CA ALA A 144 -1.07 7.01 -24.43
C ALA A 144 0.10 7.60 -25.22
N LYS A 145 1.01 8.33 -24.57
CA LYS A 145 2.19 8.91 -25.24
C LYS A 145 3.04 7.85 -25.93
N LYS A 146 3.25 6.70 -25.26
CA LYS A 146 4.07 5.60 -25.79
C LYS A 146 3.32 4.74 -26.82
N ALA A 147 2.04 4.49 -26.60
CA ALA A 147 1.24 3.62 -27.46
C ALA A 147 0.59 4.36 -28.66
N GLY A 148 0.52 5.69 -28.63
CA GLY A 148 -0.10 6.52 -29.67
C GLY A 148 -1.63 6.56 -29.63
N THR A 149 -2.29 5.93 -28.65
CA THR A 149 -3.75 5.84 -28.58
C THR A 149 -4.29 6.27 -27.21
N ILE A 150 -5.47 6.92 -27.20
CA ILE A 150 -6.15 7.34 -25.96
C ILE A 150 -6.59 6.10 -25.17
N GLN A 151 -7.06 5.06 -25.86
CA GLN A 151 -7.49 3.79 -25.25
C GLN A 151 -6.39 3.19 -24.36
N ALA A 152 -5.14 3.20 -24.82
CA ALA A 152 -4.00 2.73 -24.02
C ALA A 152 -3.82 3.55 -22.73
N GLY A 153 -4.06 4.87 -22.77
CA GLY A 153 -4.06 5.72 -21.59
C GLY A 153 -5.20 5.38 -20.62
N THR A 154 -6.43 5.23 -21.13
CA THR A 154 -7.58 4.81 -20.33
C THR A 154 -7.33 3.48 -19.63
N TYR A 155 -6.82 2.47 -20.35
CA TYR A 155 -6.52 1.16 -19.76
C TYR A 155 -5.36 1.23 -18.76
N ALA A 156 -4.35 2.08 -18.99
CA ALA A 156 -3.28 2.27 -18.01
C ALA A 156 -3.79 2.88 -16.70
N GLY A 157 -4.69 3.86 -16.77
CA GLY A 157 -5.33 4.44 -15.58
C GLY A 157 -6.25 3.46 -14.85
N LEU A 158 -7.08 2.69 -15.58
CA LEU A 158 -7.89 1.62 -15.00
C LEU A 158 -7.04 0.58 -14.29
N LEU A 159 -5.97 0.11 -14.95
CA LEU A 159 -5.06 -0.88 -14.37
C LEU A 159 -4.34 -0.33 -13.13
N THR A 160 -3.98 0.95 -13.14
CA THR A 160 -3.43 1.66 -11.97
C THR A 160 -4.40 1.59 -10.79
N GLY A 161 -5.63 2.04 -10.99
CA GLY A 161 -6.67 2.04 -9.97
C GLY A 161 -6.92 0.63 -9.44
N PHE A 162 -7.09 -0.35 -10.33
CA PHE A 162 -7.31 -1.75 -9.96
C PHE A 162 -6.19 -2.35 -9.11
N ILE A 163 -4.93 -2.23 -9.56
CA ILE A 163 -3.78 -2.76 -8.84
C ILE A 163 -3.63 -2.07 -7.48
N SER A 164 -3.75 -0.74 -7.45
CA SER A 164 -3.68 0.00 -6.18
C SER A 164 -4.78 -0.41 -5.22
N ASN A 165 -6.00 -0.65 -5.71
CA ASN A 165 -7.14 -1.03 -4.88
C ASN A 165 -6.98 -2.42 -4.30
N ILE A 166 -6.48 -3.40 -5.08
CA ILE A 166 -6.14 -4.73 -4.53
C ILE A 166 -5.15 -4.59 -3.38
N ILE A 167 -4.09 -3.81 -3.57
CA ILE A 167 -3.05 -3.61 -2.55
C ILE A 167 -3.63 -2.91 -1.32
N GLY A 168 -4.31 -1.78 -1.51
CA GLY A 168 -4.89 -0.96 -0.46
C GLY A 168 -5.94 -1.68 0.36
N VAL A 169 -6.91 -2.33 -0.29
CA VAL A 169 -7.96 -3.11 0.40
C VAL A 169 -7.35 -4.29 1.16
N SER A 170 -6.41 -5.01 0.56
CA SER A 170 -5.73 -6.12 1.26
C SER A 170 -4.97 -5.61 2.48
N ALA A 171 -4.29 -4.47 2.36
CA ALA A 171 -3.56 -3.84 3.45
C ALA A 171 -4.49 -3.34 4.55
N LEU A 172 -5.62 -2.72 4.19
CA LEU A 172 -6.65 -2.29 5.13
C LEU A 172 -7.11 -3.47 5.99
N PHE A 173 -7.60 -4.55 5.38
CA PHE A 173 -8.06 -5.72 6.14
C PHE A 173 -6.96 -6.34 7.00
N LEU A 174 -5.75 -6.47 6.45
CA LEU A 174 -4.63 -7.02 7.19
C LEU A 174 -4.29 -6.16 8.41
N ILE A 175 -4.17 -4.84 8.24
CA ILE A 175 -3.91 -3.91 9.35
C ILE A 175 -5.05 -3.95 10.36
N THR A 176 -6.31 -3.90 9.90
CA THR A 176 -7.49 -3.93 10.76
C THR A 176 -7.51 -5.17 11.65
N PHE A 177 -7.31 -6.37 11.08
CA PHE A 177 -7.34 -7.60 11.88
C PHE A 177 -6.07 -7.81 12.72
N MET A 178 -4.90 -7.38 12.23
CA MET A 178 -3.65 -7.54 12.98
C MET A 178 -3.52 -6.58 14.16
N PHE A 179 -4.09 -5.38 14.03
CA PHE A 179 -4.00 -4.31 15.02
C PHE A 179 -5.36 -3.97 15.61
N MET A 180 -6.29 -4.91 15.62
CA MET A 180 -7.66 -4.71 16.10
C MET A 180 -7.69 -4.17 17.54
N ASP A 181 -6.85 -4.71 18.41
CA ASP A 181 -6.73 -4.22 19.80
C ASP A 181 -6.25 -2.77 19.86
N THR A 182 -5.32 -2.35 19.00
CA THR A 182 -4.87 -0.96 18.93
C THR A 182 -5.99 -0.05 18.40
N ILE A 183 -6.69 -0.49 17.36
CA ILE A 183 -7.77 0.26 16.70
C ILE A 183 -8.95 0.50 17.65
N ARG A 184 -9.30 -0.48 18.51
CA ARG A 184 -10.34 -0.33 19.54
C ARG A 184 -10.11 0.84 20.49
N HIS A 185 -8.85 1.25 20.68
CA HIS A 185 -8.49 2.36 21.56
C HIS A 185 -8.20 3.67 20.79
N ASN A 186 -8.41 3.68 19.47
CA ASN A 186 -8.26 4.88 18.66
C ASN A 186 -9.40 5.86 18.96
N THR A 187 -9.05 7.11 19.30
CA THR A 187 -10.00 8.13 19.72
C THR A 187 -11.07 8.41 18.66
N PHE A 188 -10.68 8.44 17.37
CA PHE A 188 -11.63 8.68 16.27
C PHE A 188 -12.58 7.50 16.09
N MET A 189 -12.07 6.27 16.15
CA MET A 189 -12.91 5.07 16.06
C MET A 189 -13.93 4.97 17.19
N ILE A 190 -13.56 5.38 18.41
CA ILE A 190 -14.51 5.43 19.54
C ILE A 190 -15.62 6.45 19.29
N GLN A 191 -15.29 7.63 18.75
CA GLN A 191 -16.28 8.65 18.44
C GLN A 191 -17.25 8.19 17.33
N ASP A 192 -16.73 7.57 16.28
CA ASP A 192 -17.58 7.10 15.18
C ASP A 192 -18.40 5.87 15.59
N PHE A 193 -17.86 4.98 16.43
CA PHE A 193 -18.62 3.90 17.04
C PHE A 193 -19.82 4.42 17.84
N GLN A 194 -19.62 5.44 18.70
CA GLN A 194 -20.69 6.06 19.48
C GLN A 194 -21.80 6.67 18.60
N ARG A 195 -21.44 7.17 17.41
CA ARG A 195 -22.40 7.71 16.44
C ARG A 195 -23.12 6.62 15.63
N SER A 196 -22.49 5.47 15.42
CA SER A 196 -23.01 4.39 14.58
C SER A 196 -24.26 3.71 15.13
N GLY A 197 -24.44 3.69 16.46
CA GLY A 197 -25.51 2.94 17.13
C GLY A 197 -25.31 1.42 17.16
N LEU A 198 -24.15 0.91 16.70
CA LEU A 198 -23.83 -0.51 16.76
C LEU A 198 -23.58 -0.98 18.19
N LYS A 199 -23.87 -2.26 18.46
CA LYS A 199 -23.81 -2.84 19.81
C LYS A 199 -22.39 -3.26 20.23
N SER A 200 -21.48 -3.42 19.27
CA SER A 200 -20.13 -3.93 19.51
C SER A 200 -19.12 -3.16 18.68
N MET A 201 -18.00 -2.77 19.32
CA MET A 201 -16.86 -2.13 18.65
C MET A 201 -16.29 -3.02 17.54
N ASP A 202 -16.30 -4.34 17.73
CA ASP A 202 -15.76 -5.27 16.75
C ASP A 202 -16.59 -5.32 15.48
N GLN A 203 -17.91 -5.34 15.64
CA GLN A 203 -18.84 -5.29 14.53
C GLN A 203 -18.66 -3.97 13.77
N PHE A 204 -18.54 -2.85 14.48
CA PHE A 204 -18.30 -1.54 13.88
C PHE A 204 -17.01 -1.50 13.07
N ILE A 205 -15.89 -1.95 13.63
CA ILE A 205 -14.59 -1.97 12.93
C ILE A 205 -14.67 -2.79 11.64
N VAL A 206 -15.34 -3.95 11.67
CA VAL A 206 -15.49 -4.79 10.48
C VAL A 206 -16.40 -4.15 9.44
N GLU A 207 -17.55 -3.61 9.86
CA GLU A 207 -18.50 -2.94 8.95
C GLU A 207 -17.88 -1.69 8.32
N ASP A 208 -17.14 -0.90 9.08
CA ASP A 208 -16.43 0.29 8.60
C ASP A 208 -15.36 -0.09 7.56
N ALA A 209 -14.53 -1.10 7.86
CA ALA A 209 -13.51 -1.59 6.92
C ALA A 209 -14.15 -2.14 5.62
N MET A 210 -15.26 -2.87 5.72
CA MET A 210 -16.00 -3.37 4.57
C MET A 210 -16.62 -2.24 3.74
N GLY A 211 -17.25 -1.27 4.39
CA GLY A 211 -17.83 -0.09 3.76
C GLY A 211 -16.78 0.74 3.02
N GLY A 212 -15.67 1.02 3.70
CA GLY A 212 -14.50 1.69 3.12
C GLY A 212 -13.94 0.95 1.91
N ALA A 213 -13.74 -0.37 2.00
CA ALA A 213 -13.25 -1.19 0.90
C ALA A 213 -14.20 -1.19 -0.32
N ALA A 214 -15.51 -1.30 -0.08
CA ALA A 214 -16.52 -1.29 -1.15
C ALA A 214 -16.53 0.06 -1.88
N VAL A 215 -16.58 1.17 -1.14
CA VAL A 215 -16.57 2.52 -1.72
C VAL A 215 -15.25 2.79 -2.45
N ALA A 216 -14.10 2.48 -1.82
CA ALA A 216 -12.79 2.66 -2.43
C ALA A 216 -12.64 1.87 -3.73
N THR A 217 -13.18 0.65 -3.81
CA THR A 217 -13.16 -0.18 -5.02
C THR A 217 -13.94 0.47 -6.16
N CYS A 218 -15.17 0.91 -5.89
CA CYS A 218 -16.00 1.57 -6.91
C CYS A 218 -15.35 2.88 -7.38
N VAL A 219 -14.93 3.72 -6.43
CA VAL A 219 -14.34 5.03 -6.72
C VAL A 219 -13.01 4.89 -7.47
N SER A 220 -12.12 3.99 -7.07
CA SER A 220 -10.80 3.81 -7.71
C SER A 220 -10.91 3.33 -9.16
N LEU A 221 -11.88 2.47 -9.49
CA LEU A 221 -12.10 2.02 -10.87
C LEU A 221 -12.68 3.14 -11.74
N VAL A 222 -13.69 3.85 -11.25
CA VAL A 222 -14.30 4.98 -11.98
C VAL A 222 -13.27 6.10 -12.19
N LEU A 223 -12.61 6.54 -11.13
CA LEU A 223 -11.58 7.58 -11.20
C LEU A 223 -10.38 7.11 -12.04
N GLY A 224 -9.93 5.87 -11.90
CA GLY A 224 -8.84 5.31 -12.69
C GLY A 224 -9.12 5.38 -14.19
N GLY A 225 -10.34 5.06 -14.62
CA GLY A 225 -10.75 5.17 -16.01
C GLY A 225 -10.89 6.60 -16.51
N VAL A 226 -11.59 7.46 -15.77
CA VAL A 226 -11.80 8.87 -16.14
C VAL A 226 -10.48 9.63 -16.19
N LEU A 227 -9.67 9.53 -15.14
CA LEU A 227 -8.36 10.20 -15.07
C LEU A 227 -7.37 9.61 -16.07
N GLY A 228 -7.39 8.28 -16.27
CA GLY A 228 -6.59 7.62 -17.29
C GLY A 228 -6.92 8.11 -18.70
N MET A 229 -8.21 8.32 -19.00
CA MET A 229 -8.66 8.91 -20.26
C MET A 229 -8.20 10.36 -20.41
N ILE A 230 -8.36 11.21 -19.38
CA ILE A 230 -7.90 12.60 -19.39
C ILE A 230 -6.38 12.66 -19.63
N GLY A 231 -5.61 11.89 -18.86
CA GLY A 231 -4.18 11.75 -19.07
C GLY A 231 -3.86 11.26 -20.48
N GLY A 232 -4.62 10.28 -20.98
CA GLY A 232 -4.46 9.73 -22.32
C GLY A 232 -4.69 10.74 -23.45
N LEU A 233 -5.68 11.62 -23.31
CA LEU A 233 -5.94 12.72 -24.24
C LEU A 233 -4.74 13.67 -24.32
N VAL A 234 -4.20 14.07 -23.17
CA VAL A 234 -3.01 14.93 -23.08
C VAL A 234 -1.78 14.22 -23.66
N GLY A 235 -1.60 12.93 -23.32
CA GLY A 235 -0.47 12.11 -23.76
C GLY A 235 -0.44 11.91 -25.27
N LYS A 236 -1.61 11.68 -25.90
CA LYS A 236 -1.72 11.55 -27.35
C LYS A 236 -1.45 12.87 -28.07
N LYS A 237 -2.02 13.99 -27.59
CA LYS A 237 -1.83 15.32 -28.20
C LYS A 237 -0.35 15.76 -28.23
N LEU A 238 0.43 15.33 -27.24
CA LEU A 238 1.85 15.64 -27.12
C LEU A 238 2.78 14.57 -27.72
N SER A 239 2.23 13.52 -28.34
CA SER A 239 3.04 12.51 -29.01
C SER A 239 3.38 12.99 -30.43
N PRO A 240 4.65 12.94 -30.87
CA PRO A 240 5.02 13.33 -32.22
C PRO A 240 4.29 12.42 -33.23
N SER A 241 3.60 13.03 -34.20
CA SER A 241 3.00 12.31 -35.32
C SER A 241 4.10 11.52 -36.03
N LYS A 242 3.99 10.19 -35.98
CA LYS A 242 4.80 9.29 -36.80
C LYS A 242 4.17 9.15 -38.18
#